data_AF-A0A8J3IRZ4-F1
#
_entry.id   AF-A0A8J3IRZ4-F1
#
_cell.length_a   1.000
_cell.length_b   1.000
_cell.length_c   1.000
_cell.angle_alpha   90.00
_cell.angle_beta   90.00
_cell.angle_gamma   90.00
#
_symmetry.space_group_name_H-M   'P 1'
#
loop_
_entity.id
_entity.type
_entity.pdbx_description
1 polymer ?
#
loop_
_entity_poly.entity_id
_entity_poly.type
_entity_poly.pdbx_seq_one_letter_code
_entity_poly.pdbx_strand_id
1 'polypeptide(L)'
;MLSSDDLTQTTDELVTGELQTGALERLPRILDRKSLVSERRQSILHQKQTTDALPNLTPDTPNAKVAWRQVMQLREENRRLRFDLDEAQTELQRLVADYKALQSEFEREASIIHNGHQQEVEHYQNLLSEATAERDRLREAQQQLEQRYQDLYHSFQETVDEEARKMVSEATKTLTLSPDSRPVLLQEMMETVESQVRRVEDKHLVEALYLKREVERMAGQMEQKQRELDQELQNLLSMQLTVREQAKLRMKVLHSRLHARWTVKSVSTTLGILALLIVLQFACLAFFHVQVGSNLSLSLITPIVVCVILALVLTTPINMIKHLYTGAPHKRRVKEDL
;
A
#
# COMPACT_ATOMS: atom_id res chain seq x y z
N MET A 1 -3.86 -20.90 31.22
CA MET A 1 -2.96 -21.65 30.33
C MET A 1 -3.47 -21.46 28.91
N LEU A 2 -2.91 -20.48 28.20
CA LEU A 2 -3.22 -20.20 26.81
C LEU A 2 -2.09 -20.80 25.97
N SER A 3 -2.46 -21.57 24.96
CA SER A 3 -1.60 -22.44 24.17
C SER A 3 -0.54 -21.65 23.40
N SER A 4 0.73 -22.04 23.53
CA SER A 4 1.86 -21.46 22.79
C SER A 4 1.83 -21.77 21.28
N ASP A 5 0.90 -22.61 20.83
CA ASP A 5 0.86 -23.07 19.44
C ASP A 5 0.16 -22.07 18.50
N ASP A 6 -0.72 -21.18 19.00
CA ASP A 6 -1.45 -20.21 18.16
C ASP A 6 -0.60 -18.99 17.74
N LEU A 7 0.52 -18.73 18.42
CA LEU A 7 1.40 -17.58 18.11
C LEU A 7 2.37 -17.86 16.95
N THR A 8 2.60 -19.14 16.64
CA THR A 8 3.53 -19.54 15.56
C THR A 8 2.83 -19.63 14.20
N GLN A 9 1.53 -19.90 14.15
CA GLN A 9 0.78 -19.90 12.89
C GLN A 9 0.53 -18.50 12.31
N THR A 10 0.39 -17.48 13.17
CA THR A 10 0.13 -16.10 12.72
C THR A 10 1.38 -15.39 12.18
N THR A 11 2.58 -15.87 12.54
CA THR A 11 3.85 -15.32 12.05
C THR A 11 4.25 -15.90 10.70
N ASP A 12 3.97 -17.17 10.43
CA ASP A 12 4.20 -17.76 9.09
C ASP A 12 3.24 -17.24 8.02
N GLU A 13 1.99 -16.90 8.37
CA GLU A 13 1.06 -16.28 7.41
C GLU A 13 1.43 -14.82 7.07
N LEU A 14 2.07 -14.08 7.99
CA LEU A 14 2.55 -12.72 7.71
C LEU A 14 3.80 -12.70 6.81
N VAL A 15 4.71 -13.67 6.97
CA VAL A 15 5.92 -13.78 6.14
C VAL A 15 5.61 -14.26 4.72
N THR A 16 4.52 -15.00 4.53
CA THR A 16 4.10 -15.45 3.19
C THR A 16 3.37 -14.36 2.38
N GLY A 17 2.90 -13.29 3.03
CA GLY A 17 2.22 -12.16 2.39
C GLY A 17 3.15 -11.14 1.71
N GLU A 18 4.41 -11.06 2.11
CA GLU A 18 5.38 -10.08 1.59
C GLU A 18 6.14 -10.54 0.33
N LEU A 19 6.03 -11.82 -0.05
CA LEU A 19 6.72 -12.39 -1.22
C LEU A 19 5.93 -12.33 -2.53
N GLN A 20 4.73 -11.74 -2.56
CA GLN A 20 3.88 -11.67 -3.78
C GLN A 20 3.83 -10.31 -4.48
N THR A 21 4.60 -9.30 -4.04
CA THR A 21 4.65 -7.98 -4.72
C THR A 21 5.71 -7.90 -5.82
N GLY A 22 6.62 -8.88 -5.94
CA GLY A 22 7.70 -8.88 -6.94
C GLY A 22 7.32 -9.35 -8.36
N ALA A 23 6.08 -9.80 -8.60
CA ALA A 23 5.71 -10.49 -9.84
C ALA A 23 5.08 -9.60 -10.94
N LEU A 24 4.89 -8.30 -10.70
CA LEU A 24 4.19 -7.40 -11.64
C LEU A 24 5.11 -6.56 -12.55
N GLU A 25 6.43 -6.76 -12.50
CA GLU A 25 7.40 -5.87 -13.16
C GLU A 25 7.96 -6.35 -14.51
N ARG A 26 7.39 -7.38 -15.14
CA ARG A 26 7.80 -7.79 -16.49
C ARG A 26 6.93 -7.16 -17.57
N LEU A 27 7.24 -5.90 -17.89
CA LEU A 27 6.91 -5.31 -19.18
C LEU A 27 7.53 -6.15 -20.32
N PRO A 28 6.77 -6.50 -21.38
CA PRO A 28 7.29 -7.29 -22.48
C PRO A 28 8.42 -6.54 -23.20
N ARG A 29 9.56 -7.23 -23.33
CA ARG A 29 10.77 -6.75 -24.01
C ARG A 29 10.45 -6.29 -25.44
N ILE A 30 10.76 -5.03 -25.71
CA ILE A 30 10.64 -4.33 -27.00
C ILE A 30 11.75 -4.81 -27.95
N LEU A 31 11.80 -6.12 -28.23
CA LEU A 31 12.85 -6.70 -29.07
C LEU A 31 12.51 -6.69 -30.58
N ASP A 32 11.26 -6.42 -30.95
CA ASP A 32 10.80 -6.58 -32.35
C ASP A 32 10.59 -5.27 -33.13
N ARG A 33 10.87 -4.11 -32.51
CA ARG A 33 10.64 -2.80 -33.15
C ARG A 33 11.81 -2.35 -34.03
N LYS A 34 13.01 -2.90 -33.85
CA LYS A 34 14.21 -2.51 -34.62
C LYS A 34 14.26 -3.14 -36.02
N SER A 35 13.77 -4.38 -36.17
CA SER A 35 13.72 -5.11 -37.46
C SER A 35 12.74 -4.45 -38.45
N LEU A 36 11.56 -4.07 -37.97
CA LEU A 36 10.53 -3.39 -38.79
C LEU A 36 10.95 -1.99 -39.26
N VAL A 37 11.82 -1.31 -38.50
CA VAL A 37 12.32 0.03 -38.86
C VAL A 37 13.48 -0.05 -39.86
N SER A 38 14.32 -1.08 -39.81
CA SER A 38 15.40 -1.27 -40.80
C SER A 38 14.87 -1.66 -42.17
N GLU A 39 13.85 -2.52 -42.23
CA GLU A 39 13.25 -2.97 -43.49
C GLU A 39 12.51 -1.82 -44.20
N ARG A 40 11.82 -0.97 -43.43
CA ARG A 40 11.19 0.26 -43.93
C ARG A 40 12.19 1.31 -44.40
N ARG A 41 13.38 1.40 -43.79
CA ARG A 41 14.46 2.28 -44.26
C ARG A 41 15.04 1.82 -45.59
N GLN A 42 15.17 0.52 -45.80
CA GLN A 42 15.67 -0.04 -47.06
C GLN A 42 14.68 0.13 -48.21
N SER A 43 13.38 -0.05 -47.98
CA SER A 43 12.36 0.18 -49.01
C SER A 43 12.27 1.64 -49.44
N ILE A 44 12.42 2.59 -48.50
CA ILE A 44 12.45 4.03 -48.81
C ILE A 44 13.72 4.41 -49.59
N LEU A 45 14.87 3.79 -49.32
CA LEU A 45 16.12 4.03 -50.06
C LEU A 45 16.01 3.53 -51.51
N HIS A 46 15.43 2.34 -51.73
CA HIS A 46 15.20 1.81 -53.07
C HIS A 46 14.16 2.63 -53.86
N GLN A 47 13.12 3.13 -53.18
CA GLN A 47 12.13 4.00 -53.79
C GLN A 47 12.74 5.36 -54.18
N LYS A 48 13.57 5.96 -53.32
CA LYS A 48 14.31 7.19 -53.65
C LYS A 48 15.18 7.04 -54.89
N GLN A 49 15.87 5.91 -55.07
CA GLN A 49 16.70 5.70 -56.27
C GLN A 49 15.88 5.55 -57.56
N THR A 50 14.60 5.19 -57.48
CA THR A 50 13.71 5.03 -58.65
C THR A 50 12.85 6.27 -58.94
N THR A 51 12.60 7.15 -57.96
CA THR A 51 11.74 8.34 -58.13
C THR A 51 12.46 9.69 -58.13
N ASP A 52 13.78 9.75 -57.89
CA ASP A 52 14.56 11.01 -57.94
C ASP A 52 15.04 11.38 -59.37
N ALA A 53 14.54 10.68 -60.40
CA ALA A 53 14.61 11.16 -61.77
C ALA A 53 13.53 12.23 -61.98
N LEU A 54 13.80 13.46 -61.55
CA LEU A 54 12.98 14.62 -61.90
C LEU A 54 12.78 14.63 -63.43
N PRO A 55 11.56 14.84 -63.95
CA PRO A 55 11.32 14.88 -65.38
C PRO A 55 12.21 15.96 -66.01
N ASN A 56 13.04 15.57 -66.97
CA ASN A 56 13.87 16.49 -67.74
C ASN A 56 12.96 17.47 -68.50
N LEU A 57 12.78 18.66 -67.94
CA LEU A 57 12.06 19.76 -68.57
C LEU A 57 12.91 20.30 -69.72
N THR A 58 12.77 19.72 -70.91
CA THR A 58 13.28 20.31 -72.14
C THR A 58 12.59 21.66 -72.40
N PRO A 59 13.33 22.71 -72.79
CA PRO A 59 12.85 24.11 -72.82
C PRO A 59 11.75 24.42 -73.85
N ASP A 60 11.36 23.46 -74.70
CA ASP A 60 10.41 23.68 -75.81
C ASP A 60 8.93 23.40 -75.46
N THR A 61 8.59 23.25 -74.19
CA THR A 61 7.20 23.00 -73.77
C THR A 61 6.46 24.30 -73.39
N PRO A 62 5.26 24.58 -73.93
CA PRO A 62 4.54 25.85 -73.73
C PRO A 62 4.09 26.17 -72.29
N ASN A 63 4.45 25.35 -71.29
CA ASN A 63 4.14 25.53 -69.87
C ASN A 63 5.38 25.54 -68.94
N ALA A 64 6.61 25.59 -69.48
CA ALA A 64 7.85 25.47 -68.71
C ALA A 64 7.99 26.50 -67.57
N LYS A 65 7.51 27.74 -67.74
CA LYS A 65 7.54 28.78 -66.71
C LYS A 65 6.66 28.46 -65.50
N VAL A 66 5.49 27.85 -65.71
CA VAL A 66 4.57 27.47 -64.63
C VAL A 66 5.13 26.27 -63.87
N ALA A 67 5.65 25.27 -64.60
CA ALA A 67 6.34 24.13 -64.01
C ALA A 67 7.54 24.56 -63.15
N TRP A 68 8.33 25.54 -63.60
CA TRP A 68 9.47 26.05 -62.83
C TRP A 68 9.05 26.75 -61.53
N ARG A 69 7.95 27.53 -61.54
CA ARG A 69 7.41 28.14 -60.32
C ARG A 69 6.94 27.08 -59.32
N GLN A 70 6.26 26.04 -59.79
CA GLN A 70 5.85 24.92 -58.95
C GLN A 70 7.04 24.18 -58.35
N VAL A 71 8.11 23.94 -59.11
CA VAL A 71 9.34 23.33 -58.61
C VAL A 71 9.99 24.21 -57.53
N MET A 72 10.05 25.53 -57.73
CA MET A 72 10.59 26.43 -56.71
C MET A 72 9.73 26.47 -55.45
N GLN A 73 8.40 26.46 -55.59
CA GLN A 73 7.49 26.36 -54.45
C GLN A 73 7.68 25.06 -53.68
N LEU A 74 7.73 23.92 -54.37
CA LEU A 74 7.96 22.61 -53.73
C LEU A 74 9.33 22.53 -53.04
N ARG A 75 10.37 23.18 -53.59
CA ARG A 75 11.68 23.26 -52.93
C ARG A 75 11.63 24.08 -51.64
N GLU A 76 10.92 25.19 -51.65
CA GLU A 76 10.74 26.03 -50.46
C GLU A 76 9.90 25.30 -49.39
N GLU A 77 8.81 24.66 -49.79
CA GLU A 77 8.00 23.82 -48.89
C GLU A 77 8.81 22.65 -48.33
N ASN A 78 9.63 21.98 -49.15
CA ASN A 78 10.50 20.90 -48.67
C ASN A 78 11.55 21.42 -47.67
N ARG A 79 12.07 22.63 -47.87
CA ARG A 79 13.00 23.26 -46.94
C ARG A 79 12.32 23.59 -45.60
N ARG A 80 11.10 24.12 -45.63
CA ARG A 80 10.29 24.38 -44.43
C ARG A 80 9.95 23.09 -43.68
N LEU A 81 9.46 22.08 -44.38
CA LEU A 81 9.15 20.78 -43.77
C LEU A 81 10.37 20.10 -43.13
N ARG A 82 11.57 20.29 -43.69
CA ARG A 82 12.80 19.81 -43.05
C ARG A 82 13.10 20.55 -41.76
N PHE A 83 12.93 21.87 -41.75
CA PHE A 83 13.09 22.67 -40.55
C PHE A 83 12.08 22.26 -39.46
N ASP A 84 10.80 22.12 -39.80
CA ASP A 84 9.75 21.68 -38.88
C ASP A 84 10.01 20.25 -38.35
N LEU A 85 10.54 19.37 -39.21
CA LEU A 85 10.92 18.00 -38.82
C LEU A 85 12.10 18.00 -37.84
N ASP A 86 13.11 18.83 -38.09
CA ASP A 86 14.26 18.96 -37.20
C ASP A 86 13.83 19.56 -35.85
N GLU A 87 12.96 20.57 -35.85
CA GLU A 87 12.36 21.16 -34.64
C GLU A 87 11.61 20.11 -33.83
N ALA A 88 10.66 19.39 -34.45
CA ALA A 88 9.91 18.32 -33.78
C ALA A 88 10.81 17.20 -33.25
N GLN A 89 11.91 16.87 -33.93
CA GLN A 89 12.88 15.90 -33.43
C GLN A 89 13.61 16.41 -32.19
N THR A 90 14.01 17.68 -32.16
CA THR A 90 14.65 18.29 -30.98
C THR A 90 13.69 18.37 -29.79
N GLU A 91 12.42 18.72 -30.02
CA GLU A 91 11.40 18.72 -28.98
C GLU A 91 11.16 17.32 -28.40
N LEU A 92 11.07 16.31 -29.27
CA LEU A 92 10.91 14.92 -28.85
C LEU A 92 12.12 14.45 -28.02
N GLN A 93 13.34 14.80 -28.43
CA GLN A 93 14.55 14.46 -27.67
C GLN A 93 14.54 15.12 -26.29
N ARG A 94 14.15 16.39 -26.22
CA ARG A 94 14.00 17.12 -24.96
C ARG A 94 12.96 16.47 -24.05
N LEU A 95 11.77 16.16 -24.58
CA LEU A 95 10.70 15.52 -23.81
C LEU A 95 11.12 14.14 -23.29
N VAL A 96 11.88 13.37 -24.07
CA VAL A 96 12.44 12.08 -23.64
C VAL A 96 13.48 12.26 -22.53
N ALA A 97 14.31 13.31 -22.60
CA ALA A 97 15.27 13.63 -21.53
C ALA A 97 14.55 14.03 -20.24
N ASP A 98 13.54 14.91 -20.34
CA ASP A 98 12.73 15.36 -19.21
C ASP A 98 11.98 14.18 -18.56
N TYR A 99 11.40 13.30 -19.37
CA TYR A 99 10.74 12.08 -18.88
C TYR A 99 11.70 11.17 -18.12
N LYS A 100 12.92 10.97 -18.63
CA LYS A 100 13.94 10.15 -17.96
C LYS A 100 14.42 10.77 -16.66
N ALA A 101 14.61 12.08 -16.63
CA ALA A 101 14.97 12.81 -15.41
C ALA A 101 13.88 12.62 -14.35
N LEU A 102 12.63 12.85 -14.72
CA LEU A 102 11.48 12.68 -13.82
C LEU A 102 11.33 11.22 -13.35
N GLN A 103 11.55 10.25 -14.23
CA GLN A 103 11.56 8.84 -13.87
C GLN A 103 12.63 8.53 -12.81
N SER A 104 13.85 9.05 -12.99
CA SER A 104 14.94 8.85 -12.03
C SER A 104 14.67 9.50 -10.67
N GLU A 105 13.98 10.66 -10.65
CA GLU A 105 13.55 11.30 -9.41
C GLU A 105 12.51 10.44 -8.68
N PHE A 106 11.52 9.92 -9.40
CA PHE A 106 10.53 9.01 -8.82
C PHE A 106 11.16 7.72 -8.28
N GLU A 107 12.09 7.11 -9.01
CA GLU A 107 12.81 5.92 -8.53
C GLU A 107 13.62 6.23 -7.27
N ARG A 108 14.24 7.42 -7.20
CA ARG A 108 14.95 7.89 -6.01
C ARG A 108 14.00 8.08 -4.83
N GLU A 109 12.88 8.77 -5.01
CA GLU A 109 11.88 8.96 -3.95
C GLU A 109 11.30 7.63 -3.46
N ALA A 110 10.98 6.71 -4.38
CA ALA A 110 10.52 5.37 -4.04
C ALA A 110 11.55 4.62 -3.20
N SER A 111 12.84 4.71 -3.54
CA SER A 111 13.91 4.08 -2.75
C SER A 111 14.06 4.69 -1.35
N ILE A 112 13.92 6.02 -1.22
CA ILE A 112 13.98 6.72 0.07
C ILE A 112 12.82 6.28 0.97
N ILE A 113 11.60 6.24 0.42
CA ILE A 113 10.41 5.80 1.16
C ILE A 113 10.55 4.33 1.58
N HIS A 114 11.00 3.46 0.68
CA HIS A 114 11.17 2.05 0.98
C HIS A 114 12.22 1.82 2.08
N ASN A 115 13.38 2.48 1.98
CA ASN A 115 14.42 2.40 3.01
C ASN A 115 13.94 2.99 4.34
N GLY A 116 13.20 4.10 4.31
CA GLY A 116 12.61 4.70 5.51
C GLY A 116 11.67 3.74 6.22
N HIS A 117 10.75 3.11 5.49
CA HIS A 117 9.85 2.10 6.05
C HIS A 117 10.60 0.88 6.57
N GLN A 118 11.63 0.42 5.86
CA GLN A 118 12.43 -0.71 6.34
C GLN A 118 13.13 -0.39 7.67
N GLN A 119 13.68 0.83 7.80
CA GLN A 119 14.30 1.29 9.05
C GLN A 119 13.27 1.40 10.19
N GLU A 120 12.06 1.88 9.92
CA GLU A 120 10.98 1.93 10.90
C GLU A 120 10.59 0.52 11.38
N VAL A 121 10.45 -0.44 10.45
CA VAL A 121 10.16 -1.84 10.78
C VAL A 121 11.26 -2.43 11.64
N GLU A 122 12.52 -2.26 11.27
CA GLU A 122 13.67 -2.73 12.06
C GLU A 122 13.70 -2.08 13.45
N HIS A 123 13.37 -0.79 13.55
CA HIS A 123 13.28 -0.08 14.83
C HIS A 123 12.19 -0.66 15.74
N TYR A 124 10.99 -0.89 15.21
CA TYR A 124 9.89 -1.46 15.99
C TYR A 124 10.15 -2.92 16.38
N GLN A 125 10.78 -3.70 15.51
CA GLN A 125 11.21 -5.06 15.84
C GLN A 125 12.21 -5.08 16.99
N ASN A 126 13.20 -4.17 16.95
CA ASN A 126 14.16 -4.03 18.04
C ASN A 126 13.48 -3.61 19.35
N LEU A 127 12.58 -2.63 19.32
CA LEU A 127 11.84 -2.19 20.50
C LEU A 127 10.99 -3.33 21.09
N LEU A 128 10.34 -4.11 20.23
CA LEU A 128 9.55 -5.27 20.66
C LEU A 128 10.45 -6.34 21.29
N SER A 129 11.62 -6.60 20.71
CA SER A 129 12.58 -7.54 21.28
C SER A 129 13.08 -7.10 22.66
N GLU A 130 13.36 -5.81 22.84
CA GLU A 130 13.79 -5.22 24.11
C GLU A 130 12.68 -5.34 25.17
N ALA A 131 11.45 -4.96 24.83
CA ALA A 131 10.29 -5.08 25.72
C ALA A 131 10.03 -6.54 26.11
N THR A 132 10.19 -7.51 25.20
CA THR A 132 10.07 -8.93 25.54
C THR A 132 11.17 -9.39 26.49
N ALA A 133 12.41 -8.96 26.28
CA ALA A 133 13.52 -9.28 27.17
C ALA A 133 13.33 -8.67 28.57
N GLU A 134 12.82 -7.44 28.66
CA GLU A 134 12.48 -6.83 29.95
C GLU A 134 11.36 -7.57 30.68
N ARG A 135 10.30 -7.96 29.96
CA ARG A 135 9.22 -8.77 30.52
C ARG A 135 9.77 -10.08 31.08
N ASP A 136 10.65 -10.74 30.35
CA ASP A 136 11.22 -12.02 30.76
C ASP A 136 12.13 -11.85 32.00
N ARG A 137 12.95 -10.79 32.05
CA ARG A 137 13.72 -10.42 33.25
C ARG A 137 12.84 -10.14 34.47
N LEU A 138 11.75 -9.40 34.30
CA LEU A 138 10.81 -9.12 35.39
C LEU A 138 10.12 -10.39 35.88
N ARG A 139 9.78 -11.30 34.97
CA ARG A 139 9.19 -12.60 35.30
C ARG A 139 10.17 -13.46 36.10
N GLU A 140 11.44 -13.50 35.71
CA GLU A 140 12.49 -14.20 36.46
C GLU A 140 12.67 -13.61 37.86
N ALA A 141 12.72 -12.27 37.97
CA ALA A 141 12.82 -11.59 39.26
C ALA A 141 11.62 -11.88 40.17
N GLN A 142 10.40 -11.89 39.61
CA GLN A 142 9.19 -12.26 40.35
C GLN A 142 9.26 -13.71 40.84
N GLN A 143 9.67 -14.66 39.99
CA GLN A 143 9.83 -16.06 40.38
C GLN A 143 10.85 -16.23 41.50
N GLN A 144 11.98 -15.53 41.44
CA GLN A 144 12.98 -15.54 42.51
C GLN A 144 12.44 -14.95 43.82
N LEU A 145 11.63 -13.89 43.74
CA LEU A 145 11.00 -13.30 44.91
C LEU A 145 9.98 -14.26 45.54
N GLU A 146 9.16 -14.93 44.74
CA GLU A 146 8.21 -15.94 45.19
C GLU A 146 8.92 -17.11 45.88
N GLN A 147 10.03 -17.60 45.32
CA GLN A 147 10.86 -18.63 45.96
C GLN A 147 11.39 -18.18 47.32
N ARG A 148 12.00 -16.99 47.40
CA ARG A 148 12.50 -16.45 48.68
C ARG A 148 11.39 -16.26 49.71
N TYR A 149 10.20 -15.86 49.27
CA TYR A 149 9.05 -15.72 50.15
C TYR A 149 8.59 -17.07 50.69
N GLN A 150 8.54 -18.10 49.85
CA GLN A 150 8.23 -19.48 50.28
C GLN A 150 9.28 -20.02 51.26
N ASP A 151 10.56 -19.82 50.98
CA ASP A 151 11.67 -20.22 51.87
C ASP A 151 11.56 -19.52 53.23
N LEU A 152 11.31 -18.20 53.22
CA LEU A 152 11.13 -17.43 54.45
C LEU A 152 9.92 -17.92 55.23
N TYR A 153 8.79 -18.15 54.57
CA TYR A 153 7.56 -18.67 55.18
C TYR A 153 7.80 -20.03 55.85
N HIS A 154 8.48 -20.94 55.16
CA HIS A 154 8.83 -22.25 55.72
C HIS A 154 9.79 -22.13 56.90
N SER A 155 10.84 -21.30 56.81
CA SER A 155 11.78 -21.09 57.92
C SER A 155 11.10 -20.47 59.15
N PHE A 156 10.18 -19.54 58.94
CA PHE A 156 9.41 -18.91 60.01
C PHE A 156 8.50 -19.93 60.67
N GLN A 157 7.79 -20.73 59.88
CA GLN A 157 6.90 -21.77 60.42
C GLN A 157 7.68 -22.83 61.20
N GLU A 158 8.85 -23.26 60.71
CA GLU A 158 9.73 -24.18 61.42
C GLU A 158 10.24 -23.59 62.74
N THR A 159 10.67 -22.32 62.73
CA THR A 159 11.12 -21.61 63.94
C THR A 159 10.00 -21.46 64.96
N VAL A 160 8.78 -21.08 64.51
CA VAL A 160 7.61 -20.96 65.37
C VAL A 160 7.20 -22.32 65.94
N ASP A 161 7.23 -23.38 65.14
CA ASP A 161 6.91 -24.73 65.59
C ASP A 161 7.95 -25.24 66.61
N GLU A 162 9.24 -24.98 66.39
CA GLU A 162 10.31 -25.30 67.35
C GLU A 162 10.17 -24.51 68.65
N GLU A 163 9.94 -23.21 68.57
CA GLU A 163 9.79 -22.34 69.74
C GLU A 163 8.52 -22.65 70.53
N ALA A 164 7.41 -22.95 69.84
CA ALA A 164 6.18 -23.43 70.47
C ALA A 164 6.40 -24.78 71.16
N ARG A 165 7.08 -25.74 70.52
CA ARG A 165 7.44 -27.02 71.15
C ARG A 165 8.34 -26.83 72.37
N LYS A 166 9.33 -25.93 72.27
CA LYS A 166 10.24 -25.59 73.37
C LYS A 166 9.46 -24.98 74.54
N MET A 167 8.65 -23.95 74.31
CA MET A 167 7.79 -23.34 75.33
C MET A 167 6.82 -24.35 75.96
N VAL A 168 6.17 -25.21 75.16
CA VAL A 168 5.30 -26.27 75.70
C VAL A 168 6.10 -27.23 76.57
N SER A 169 7.31 -27.62 76.16
CA SER A 169 8.17 -28.51 76.95
C SER A 169 8.66 -27.86 78.25
N GLU A 170 8.99 -26.57 78.20
CA GLU A 170 9.42 -25.77 79.35
C GLU A 170 8.26 -25.52 80.31
N ALA A 171 7.07 -25.19 79.80
CA ALA A 171 5.84 -25.06 80.57
C ALA A 171 5.47 -26.39 81.25
N THR A 172 5.60 -27.52 80.54
CA THR A 172 5.35 -28.86 81.12
C THR A 172 6.37 -29.20 82.20
N LYS A 173 7.65 -28.82 82.03
CA LYS A 173 8.70 -28.96 83.06
C LYS A 173 8.49 -28.04 84.26
N THR A 174 8.05 -26.81 84.07
CA THR A 174 7.80 -25.88 85.18
C THR A 174 6.52 -26.25 85.95
N LEU A 175 5.47 -26.73 85.28
CA LEU A 175 4.25 -27.24 85.94
C LEU A 175 4.53 -28.47 86.82
N THR A 176 5.53 -29.28 86.47
CA THR A 176 5.94 -30.45 87.25
C THR A 176 6.88 -30.10 88.40
N LEU A 177 7.55 -28.94 88.36
CA LEU A 177 8.53 -28.51 89.39
C LEU A 177 7.98 -27.54 90.44
N SER A 178 6.89 -26.81 90.18
CA SER A 178 6.32 -25.88 91.18
C SER A 178 4.85 -25.51 90.90
N PRO A 179 3.87 -26.22 91.48
CA PRO A 179 2.44 -26.00 91.18
C PRO A 179 1.79 -24.75 91.82
N ASP A 180 2.49 -23.99 92.68
CA ASP A 180 1.82 -23.01 93.56
C ASP A 180 2.32 -21.55 93.53
N SER A 181 3.06 -21.12 92.51
CA SER A 181 3.35 -19.67 92.39
C SER A 181 3.41 -19.17 90.96
N ARG A 182 2.46 -18.30 90.62
CA ARG A 182 2.48 -17.45 89.41
C ARG A 182 3.62 -16.43 89.54
N PRO A 183 4.62 -16.43 88.64
CA PRO A 183 5.75 -15.51 88.76
C PRO A 183 5.38 -14.14 88.21
N VAL A 184 5.62 -13.10 89.01
CA VAL A 184 5.44 -11.67 88.71
C VAL A 184 6.25 -11.20 87.48
N LEU A 185 7.31 -11.93 87.12
CA LEU A 185 8.13 -11.72 85.91
C LEU A 185 7.36 -11.82 84.59
N LEU A 186 6.27 -12.59 84.54
CA LEU A 186 5.42 -12.68 83.34
C LEU A 186 4.73 -11.35 83.02
N GLN A 187 4.49 -10.51 84.03
CA GLN A 187 3.74 -9.28 83.85
C GLN A 187 4.60 -8.16 83.25
N GLU A 188 5.86 -8.03 83.66
CA GLU A 188 6.82 -7.09 83.05
C GLU A 188 7.21 -7.50 81.61
N MET A 189 7.38 -8.79 81.34
CA MET A 189 7.57 -9.28 79.98
C MET A 189 6.34 -9.04 79.10
N MET A 190 5.14 -9.22 79.65
CA MET A 190 3.91 -8.98 78.92
C MET A 190 3.71 -7.49 78.62
N GLU A 191 4.04 -6.57 79.54
CA GLU A 191 4.03 -5.12 79.27
C GLU A 191 5.08 -4.70 78.23
N THR A 192 6.30 -5.25 78.30
CA THR A 192 7.34 -4.93 77.31
C THR A 192 7.01 -5.50 75.93
N VAL A 193 6.48 -6.72 75.84
CA VAL A 193 5.97 -7.32 74.59
C VAL A 193 4.79 -6.52 74.05
N GLU A 194 3.84 -6.12 74.90
CA GLU A 194 2.71 -5.27 74.47
C GLU A 194 3.22 -3.92 73.93
N SER A 195 4.23 -3.32 74.56
CA SER A 195 4.85 -2.09 74.07
C SER A 195 5.59 -2.28 72.74
N GLN A 196 6.20 -3.45 72.53
CA GLN A 196 6.94 -3.78 71.31
C GLN A 196 5.99 -4.07 70.16
N VAL A 197 4.90 -4.79 70.42
CA VAL A 197 3.82 -5.05 69.46
C VAL A 197 3.23 -3.73 68.98
N ARG A 198 2.88 -2.80 69.91
CA ARG A 198 2.37 -1.48 69.51
C ARG A 198 3.36 -0.69 68.66
N ARG A 199 4.66 -0.71 68.97
CA ARG A 199 5.69 -0.05 68.13
C ARG A 199 5.82 -0.65 66.74
N VAL A 200 5.71 -1.97 66.63
CA VAL A 200 5.78 -2.68 65.35
C VAL A 200 4.51 -2.41 64.53
N GLU A 201 3.34 -2.42 65.17
CA GLU A 201 2.07 -2.04 64.56
C GLU A 201 2.08 -0.59 64.04
N ASP A 202 2.56 0.37 64.84
CA ASP A 202 2.70 1.77 64.41
C ASP A 202 3.64 1.91 63.22
N LYS A 203 4.75 1.16 63.20
CA LYS A 203 5.70 1.16 62.08
C LYS A 203 5.05 0.63 60.80
N HIS A 204 4.35 -0.51 60.89
CA HIS A 204 3.66 -1.09 59.74
C HIS A 204 2.48 -0.24 59.27
N LEU A 205 1.80 0.48 60.17
CA LEU A 205 0.76 1.43 59.80
C LEU A 205 1.33 2.57 58.96
N VAL A 206 2.49 3.11 59.34
CA VAL A 206 3.18 4.17 58.56
C VAL A 206 3.63 3.65 57.20
N GLU A 207 4.21 2.44 57.14
CA GLU A 207 4.60 1.79 55.88
C GLU A 207 3.39 1.56 54.97
N ALA A 208 2.27 1.08 55.52
CA ALA A 208 1.02 0.88 54.79
C ALA A 208 0.43 2.18 54.25
N LEU A 209 0.46 3.26 55.05
CA LEU A 209 0.02 4.59 54.60
C LEU A 209 0.91 5.15 53.49
N TYR A 210 2.22 4.91 53.56
CA TYR A 210 3.16 5.29 52.50
C TYR A 210 2.88 4.53 51.21
N LEU A 211 2.75 3.20 51.29
CA LEU A 211 2.39 2.34 50.15
C LEU A 211 1.07 2.77 49.53
N LYS A 212 0.04 3.04 50.34
CA LYS A 212 -1.25 3.53 49.85
C LYS A 212 -1.08 4.82 49.03
N ARG A 213 -0.28 5.77 49.51
CA ARG A 213 -0.04 7.03 48.81
C ARG A 213 0.71 6.85 47.50
N GLU A 214 1.65 5.90 47.45
CA GLU A 214 2.38 5.59 46.23
C GLU A 214 1.50 4.89 45.20
N VAL A 215 0.62 3.98 45.64
CA VAL A 215 -0.40 3.36 44.78
C VAL A 215 -1.38 4.41 44.25
N GLU A 216 -1.80 5.39 45.06
CA GLU A 216 -2.64 6.51 44.60
C GLU A 216 -1.93 7.36 43.53
N ARG A 217 -0.63 7.64 43.69
CA ARG A 217 0.16 8.33 42.64
C ARG A 217 0.26 7.51 41.37
N MET A 218 0.55 6.21 41.50
CA MET A 218 0.67 5.31 40.36
C MET A 218 -0.66 5.16 39.62
N ALA A 219 -1.78 5.09 40.35
CA ALA A 219 -3.12 5.09 39.77
C ALA A 219 -3.39 6.38 39.00
N GLY A 220 -3.02 7.55 39.54
CA GLY A 220 -3.12 8.82 38.84
C GLY A 220 -2.29 8.87 37.55
N GLN A 221 -1.07 8.33 37.57
CA GLN A 221 -0.22 8.23 36.37
C GLN A 221 -0.80 7.26 35.33
N MET A 222 -1.39 6.13 35.75
CA MET A 222 -2.06 5.20 34.85
C MET A 222 -3.29 5.83 34.19
N GLU A 223 -4.10 6.57 34.96
CA GLU A 223 -5.27 7.26 34.41
C GLU A 223 -4.85 8.32 33.38
N GLN A 224 -3.74 9.03 33.63
CA GLN A 224 -3.19 9.97 32.65
C GLN A 224 -2.73 9.27 31.37
N LYS A 225 -2.00 8.16 31.46
CA LYS A 225 -1.59 7.37 30.30
C LYS A 225 -2.78 6.79 29.52
N GLN A 226 -3.83 6.35 30.22
CA GLN A 226 -5.06 5.90 29.57
C GLN A 226 -5.71 7.03 28.76
N ARG A 227 -5.78 8.25 29.31
CA ARG A 227 -6.29 9.42 28.58
C ARG A 227 -5.44 9.78 27.36
N GLU A 228 -4.12 9.70 27.47
CA GLU A 228 -3.21 9.91 26.34
C GLU A 228 -3.44 8.86 25.24
N LEU A 229 -3.59 7.58 25.62
CA LEU A 229 -3.84 6.49 24.69
C LEU A 229 -5.22 6.62 24.00
N ASP A 230 -6.24 7.05 24.73
CA ASP A 230 -7.57 7.34 24.17
C ASP A 230 -7.52 8.51 23.17
N GLN A 231 -6.71 9.54 23.43
CA GLN A 231 -6.49 10.64 22.50
C GLN A 231 -5.75 10.18 21.23
N GLU A 232 -4.73 9.32 21.38
CA GLU A 232 -4.03 8.73 20.25
C GLU A 232 -4.95 7.87 19.39
N LEU A 233 -5.80 7.03 20.01
CA LEU A 233 -6.80 6.23 19.30
C LEU A 233 -7.79 7.12 18.54
N GLN A 234 -8.29 8.20 19.15
CA GLN A 234 -9.16 9.16 18.47
C GLN A 234 -8.46 9.82 17.28
N ASN A 235 -7.19 10.21 17.45
CA ASN A 235 -6.39 10.78 16.36
C ASN A 235 -6.20 9.77 15.22
N LEU A 236 -5.86 8.52 15.52
CA LEU A 236 -5.72 7.46 14.52
C LEU A 236 -7.03 7.19 13.77
N LEU A 237 -8.16 7.14 14.47
CA LEU A 237 -9.47 6.98 13.84
C LEU A 237 -9.80 8.15 12.90
N SER A 238 -9.50 9.38 13.31
CA SER A 238 -9.69 10.55 12.45
C SER A 238 -8.80 10.50 11.20
N MET A 239 -7.55 10.04 11.35
CA MET A 239 -6.63 9.87 10.24
C MET A 239 -7.11 8.78 9.27
N GLN A 240 -7.58 7.65 9.78
CA GLN A 240 -8.18 6.60 8.94
C GLN A 240 -9.41 7.09 8.17
N LEU A 241 -10.28 7.88 8.81
CA LEU A 241 -11.44 8.47 8.15
C LEU A 241 -11.03 9.42 7.01
N THR A 242 -10.08 10.33 7.25
CA THR A 242 -9.59 11.27 6.22
C THR A 242 -8.92 10.55 5.05
N VAL A 243 -8.12 9.51 5.31
CA VAL A 243 -7.51 8.67 4.26
C VAL A 243 -8.58 7.96 3.43
N ARG A 244 -9.62 7.42 4.08
CA ARG A 244 -10.74 6.76 3.39
C ARG A 244 -11.52 7.74 2.51
N GLU A 245 -11.72 8.97 2.96
CA GLU A 245 -12.35 10.03 2.18
C GLU A 245 -11.51 10.43 0.97
N GLN A 246 -10.19 10.58 1.16
CA GLN A 246 -9.27 10.89 0.06
C GLN A 246 -9.25 9.78 -0.98
N ALA A 247 -9.29 8.51 -0.57
CA ALA A 247 -9.40 7.37 -1.48
C ALA A 247 -10.70 7.38 -2.29
N LYS A 248 -11.84 7.69 -1.63
CA LYS A 248 -13.14 7.85 -2.31
C LYS A 248 -13.10 8.99 -3.34
N LEU A 249 -12.48 10.12 -3.01
CA LEU A 249 -12.30 11.26 -3.92
C LEU A 249 -11.44 10.88 -5.13
N ARG A 250 -10.30 10.20 -4.91
CA ARG A 250 -9.45 9.69 -6.01
C ARG A 250 -10.21 8.74 -6.93
N MET A 251 -11.01 7.84 -6.37
CA MET A 251 -11.84 6.93 -7.14
C MET A 251 -12.89 7.67 -7.99
N LYS A 252 -13.57 8.68 -7.43
CA LYS A 252 -14.53 9.52 -8.17
C LYS A 252 -13.85 10.27 -9.32
N VAL A 253 -12.67 10.84 -9.10
CA VAL A 253 -11.89 11.55 -10.13
C VAL A 253 -11.42 10.61 -11.24
N LEU A 254 -10.96 9.40 -10.90
CA LEU A 254 -10.59 8.39 -11.89
C LEU A 254 -11.80 7.95 -12.72
N HIS A 255 -12.94 7.74 -12.07
CA HIS A 255 -14.18 7.37 -12.76
C HIS A 255 -14.66 8.47 -13.70
N SER A 256 -14.64 9.73 -13.28
CA SER A 256 -15.02 10.86 -14.14
C SER A 256 -14.05 11.04 -15.32
N ARG A 257 -12.74 10.88 -15.11
CA ARG A 257 -11.74 10.91 -16.19
C ARG A 257 -11.92 9.76 -17.18
N LEU A 258 -12.19 8.56 -16.71
CA LEU A 258 -12.49 7.41 -17.57
C LEU A 258 -13.76 7.65 -18.37
N HIS A 259 -14.82 8.13 -17.72
CA HIS A 259 -16.09 8.45 -18.39
C HIS A 259 -15.89 9.53 -19.47
N ALA A 260 -15.15 10.60 -19.16
CA ALA A 260 -14.83 11.66 -20.12
C ALA A 260 -13.98 11.15 -21.30
N ARG A 261 -12.99 10.28 -21.06
CA ARG A 261 -12.22 9.64 -22.15
C ARG A 261 -13.10 8.74 -23.01
N TRP A 262 -14.04 8.04 -22.40
CA TRP A 262 -14.93 7.13 -23.10
C TRP A 262 -15.98 7.89 -23.93
N THR A 263 -16.53 9.00 -23.42
CA THR A 263 -17.42 9.88 -24.19
C THR A 263 -16.70 10.52 -25.35
N VAL A 264 -15.48 11.03 -25.16
CA VAL A 264 -14.67 11.59 -26.26
C VAL A 264 -14.35 10.54 -27.32
N LYS A 265 -13.94 9.33 -26.91
CA LYS A 265 -13.71 8.23 -27.85
C LYS A 265 -15.00 7.85 -28.59
N SER A 266 -16.11 7.72 -27.89
CA SER A 266 -17.41 7.39 -28.49
C SER A 266 -17.82 8.44 -29.52
N VAL A 267 -17.82 9.73 -29.17
CA VAL A 267 -18.13 10.84 -30.08
C VAL A 267 -17.17 10.88 -31.28
N SER A 268 -15.87 10.68 -31.06
CA SER A 268 -14.89 10.64 -32.14
C SER A 268 -15.14 9.47 -33.09
N THR A 269 -15.44 8.28 -32.56
CA THR A 269 -15.75 7.11 -33.38
C THR A 269 -17.05 7.27 -34.16
N THR A 270 -18.10 7.85 -33.58
CA THR A 270 -19.36 8.09 -34.31
C THR A 270 -19.16 9.11 -35.43
N LEU A 271 -18.41 10.17 -35.19
CA LEU A 271 -18.05 11.15 -36.22
C LEU A 271 -17.24 10.51 -37.36
N GLY A 272 -16.27 9.66 -37.02
CA GLY A 272 -15.44 8.93 -37.99
C GLY A 272 -16.25 7.95 -38.84
N ILE A 273 -17.18 7.19 -38.23
CA ILE A 273 -18.08 6.30 -38.95
C ILE A 273 -19.00 7.09 -39.89
N LEU A 274 -19.52 8.24 -39.46
CA LEU A 274 -20.37 9.09 -40.29
C LEU A 274 -19.61 9.64 -41.51
N ALA A 275 -18.37 10.11 -41.32
CA ALA A 275 -17.51 10.56 -42.41
C ALA A 275 -17.18 9.41 -43.38
N LEU A 276 -16.88 8.22 -42.86
CA LEU A 276 -16.63 7.02 -43.67
C LEU A 276 -17.85 6.65 -44.53
N LEU A 277 -19.06 6.78 -43.98
CA LEU A 277 -20.30 6.48 -44.69
C LEU A 277 -20.50 7.41 -45.88
N ILE A 278 -20.21 8.71 -45.72
CA ILE A 278 -20.24 9.70 -46.80
C ILE A 278 -19.24 9.33 -47.90
N VAL A 279 -17.99 9.04 -47.54
CA VAL A 279 -16.94 8.64 -48.51
C VAL A 279 -17.34 7.36 -49.24
N LEU A 280 -17.89 6.38 -48.54
CA LEU A 280 -18.32 5.11 -49.11
C LEU A 280 -19.50 5.28 -50.08
N GLN A 281 -20.44 6.20 -49.78
CA GLN A 281 -21.53 6.55 -50.70
C GLN A 281 -20.99 7.12 -52.02
N PHE A 282 -20.04 8.06 -51.96
CA PHE A 282 -19.41 8.62 -53.16
C PHE A 282 -18.60 7.56 -53.93
N ALA A 283 -17.86 6.70 -53.21
CA ALA A 283 -17.10 5.62 -53.82
C ALA A 283 -18.00 4.63 -54.55
N CYS A 284 -19.11 4.20 -53.93
CA CYS A 284 -20.11 3.33 -54.58
C CYS A 284 -20.73 3.99 -55.82
N LEU A 285 -21.14 5.26 -55.73
CA LEU A 285 -21.69 6.00 -56.87
C LEU A 285 -20.69 6.07 -58.03
N ALA A 286 -19.41 6.30 -57.74
CA ALA A 286 -18.35 6.32 -58.74
C ALA A 286 -18.08 4.92 -59.34
N PHE A 287 -18.05 3.87 -58.50
CA PHE A 287 -17.75 2.51 -58.94
C PHE A 287 -18.85 1.91 -59.81
N PHE A 288 -20.11 2.16 -59.47
CA PHE A 288 -21.24 1.55 -60.18
C PHE A 288 -21.62 2.25 -61.50
N HIS A 289 -20.99 3.39 -61.85
CA HIS A 289 -21.20 4.10 -63.12
C HIS A 289 -22.68 4.11 -63.56
N VAL A 290 -23.57 4.44 -62.62
CA VAL A 290 -25.00 4.17 -62.76
C VAL A 290 -25.61 5.10 -63.81
N GLN A 291 -25.89 4.56 -65.00
CA GLN A 291 -26.93 5.11 -65.87
C GLN A 291 -28.25 5.03 -65.10
N VAL A 292 -29.07 6.10 -65.15
CA VAL A 292 -30.17 6.52 -64.24
C VAL A 292 -31.35 5.50 -64.03
N GLY A 293 -31.15 4.21 -64.21
CA GLY A 293 -32.11 3.13 -63.97
C GLY A 293 -32.14 2.61 -62.52
N SER A 294 -32.99 1.59 -62.31
CA SER A 294 -33.39 0.95 -61.04
C SER A 294 -32.29 0.52 -60.05
N ASN A 295 -31.01 0.66 -60.40
CA ASN A 295 -29.85 0.33 -59.56
C ASN A 295 -29.53 1.41 -58.50
N LEU A 296 -30.17 2.58 -58.57
CA LEU A 296 -29.91 3.69 -57.64
C LEU A 296 -30.31 3.35 -56.20
N SER A 297 -31.39 2.59 -56.01
CA SER A 297 -31.86 2.14 -54.69
C SER A 297 -30.89 1.16 -54.03
N LEU A 298 -30.33 0.23 -54.81
CA LEU A 298 -29.33 -0.74 -54.34
C LEU A 298 -28.04 -0.02 -53.93
N SER A 299 -27.55 0.91 -54.73
CA SER A 299 -26.34 1.70 -54.42
C SER A 299 -26.48 2.56 -53.15
N LEU A 300 -27.70 2.99 -52.81
CA LEU A 300 -27.96 3.77 -51.59
C LEU A 300 -27.97 2.88 -50.33
N ILE A 301 -28.44 1.64 -50.47
CA ILE A 301 -28.63 0.70 -49.35
C ILE A 301 -27.33 -0.03 -48.98
N THR A 302 -26.48 -0.39 -49.97
CA THR A 302 -25.22 -1.13 -49.73
C THR A 302 -24.31 -0.50 -48.66
N PRO A 303 -24.00 0.81 -48.67
CA PRO A 303 -23.14 1.40 -47.64
C PRO A 303 -23.76 1.36 -46.23
N ILE A 304 -25.09 1.44 -46.12
CA ILE A 304 -25.80 1.31 -44.84
C ILE A 304 -25.62 -0.11 -44.28
N VAL A 305 -25.81 -1.14 -45.12
CA VAL A 305 -25.64 -2.54 -44.74
C VAL A 305 -24.19 -2.84 -44.33
N VAL A 306 -23.21 -2.35 -45.08
CA VAL A 306 -21.78 -2.50 -44.74
C VAL A 306 -21.46 -1.84 -43.39
N CYS A 307 -21.98 -0.64 -43.13
CA CYS A 307 -21.79 0.03 -41.84
C CYS A 307 -22.44 -0.71 -40.67
N VAL A 308 -23.63 -1.29 -40.84
CA VAL A 308 -24.29 -2.11 -39.81
C VAL A 308 -23.46 -3.37 -39.49
N ILE A 309 -22.95 -4.05 -40.52
CA ILE A 309 -22.09 -5.23 -40.34
C ILE A 309 -20.79 -4.85 -39.62
N LEU A 310 -20.13 -3.76 -40.04
CA LEU A 310 -18.92 -3.27 -39.36
C LEU A 310 -19.20 -2.91 -37.90
N ALA A 311 -20.32 -2.26 -37.59
CA ALA A 311 -20.70 -1.92 -36.23
C ALA A 311 -20.91 -3.18 -35.35
N LEU A 312 -21.53 -4.24 -35.88
CA LEU A 312 -21.69 -5.52 -35.18
C LEU A 312 -20.35 -6.23 -34.93
N VAL A 313 -19.44 -6.20 -35.90
CA VAL A 313 -18.10 -6.80 -35.78
C VAL A 313 -17.20 -6.00 -34.82
N LEU A 314 -17.36 -4.67 -34.75
CA LEU A 314 -16.57 -3.83 -33.84
C LEU A 314 -17.11 -3.80 -32.39
N THR A 315 -18.40 -4.04 -32.18
CA THR A 315 -19.01 -4.04 -30.82
C THR A 315 -18.74 -5.32 -30.03
N THR A 316 -18.59 -6.45 -30.72
CA THR A 316 -18.27 -7.75 -30.11
C THR A 316 -16.96 -7.79 -29.31
N PRO A 317 -15.80 -7.32 -29.82
CA PRO A 317 -14.55 -7.32 -29.04
C PRO A 317 -14.59 -6.33 -27.86
N ILE A 318 -15.33 -5.22 -27.98
CA ILE A 318 -15.43 -4.21 -26.91
C ILE A 318 -16.18 -4.76 -25.69
N ASN A 319 -17.27 -5.51 -25.91
CA ASN A 319 -18.00 -6.16 -24.82
C ASN A 319 -17.16 -7.25 -24.15
N MET A 320 -16.33 -7.95 -24.90
CA MET A 320 -15.44 -8.99 -24.36
C MET A 320 -14.34 -8.39 -23.47
N ILE A 321 -13.75 -7.26 -23.86
CA ILE A 321 -12.78 -6.52 -23.04
C ILE A 321 -13.42 -6.01 -21.75
N LYS A 322 -14.67 -5.55 -21.81
CA LYS A 322 -15.41 -5.10 -20.63
C LYS A 322 -15.61 -6.24 -19.63
N HIS A 323 -15.97 -7.43 -20.10
CA HIS A 323 -16.08 -8.63 -19.27
C HIS A 323 -14.73 -9.07 -18.67
N LEU A 324 -13.64 -9.01 -19.45
CA LEU A 324 -12.30 -9.33 -18.95
C LEU A 324 -11.85 -8.35 -17.85
N TYR A 325 -12.16 -7.06 -18.01
CA TYR A 325 -11.79 -6.03 -17.04
C TYR A 325 -12.61 -6.13 -15.74
N THR A 326 -13.90 -6.50 -15.83
CA THR A 326 -14.72 -6.78 -14.64
C THR A 326 -14.45 -8.14 -14.00
N GLY A 327 -13.87 -9.08 -14.76
CA GLY A 327 -13.48 -10.41 -14.28
C GLY A 327 -12.09 -10.47 -13.66
N ALA A 328 -11.27 -9.42 -13.83
CA ALA A 328 -10.01 -9.31 -13.11
C ALA A 328 -10.29 -9.21 -11.60
N PRO A 329 -9.63 -10.02 -10.76
CA PRO A 329 -9.95 -10.15 -9.34
C PRO A 329 -9.67 -8.84 -8.60
N HIS A 330 -10.68 -7.97 -8.52
CA HIS A 330 -10.68 -6.92 -7.52
C HIS A 330 -10.79 -7.60 -6.15
N LYS A 331 -9.77 -7.36 -5.31
CA LYS A 331 -9.69 -7.76 -3.89
C LYS A 331 -11.11 -7.83 -3.31
N ARG A 332 -11.52 -9.06 -2.97
CA ARG A 332 -12.76 -9.38 -2.25
C ARG A 332 -12.94 -8.33 -1.15
N ARG A 333 -13.97 -7.49 -1.28
CA ARG A 333 -14.46 -6.74 -0.11
C ARG A 333 -14.93 -7.81 0.86
N VAL A 334 -14.21 -7.96 1.97
CA VAL A 334 -14.74 -8.62 3.15
C VAL A 334 -16.02 -7.86 3.48
N LYS A 335 -17.17 -8.53 3.33
CA LYS A 335 -18.42 -8.00 3.85
C LYS A 335 -18.26 -8.05 5.37
N GLU A 336 -18.19 -6.88 5.99
CA GLU A 336 -18.49 -6.74 7.40
C GLU A 336 -19.98 -7.08 7.54
N ASP A 337 -20.25 -8.31 7.96
CA ASP A 337 -21.56 -8.66 8.51
C ASP A 337 -21.65 -7.95 9.86
N LEU A 338 -22.63 -7.04 9.94
CA LEU A 338 -23.02 -6.29 11.13
C LEU A 338 -24.28 -6.94 11.71
#